data_AF-A0A1Y4D146-F1
#
_entry.id   AF-A0A1Y4D146-F1
#
_cell.length_a   1.000
_cell.length_b   1.000
_cell.length_c   1.000
_cell.angle_alpha   90.00
_cell.angle_beta   90.00
_cell.angle_gamma   90.00
#
_symmetry.space_group_name_H-M   'P 1'
#
loop_
_entity.id
_entity.type
_entity.pdbx_description
1 polymer ?
#
loop_
_entity_poly.entity_id
_entity_poly.type
_entity_poly.pdbx_seq_one_letter_code
_entity_poly.pdbx_strand_id
1 'polypeptide(L)'
;MKTDENKLKKITQENPFRVPEGYMEGLTSQIMKQIPEIEKPEAESISWIERLRPFIYLAAMFAGLGLFFRAVTFLDDADNTFATDTLLVSSNTPDFSLGITSNEALSDDDEEYLDYLENQYTAALIQDELNSEP
;
A
#
# COMPACT_ATOMS: atom_id res chain seq x y z
N MET A 1 -57.93 -36.74 -34.87
CA MET A 1 -57.74 -35.77 -33.78
C MET A 1 -56.84 -34.65 -34.28
N LYS A 2 -57.40 -33.48 -34.65
CA LYS A 2 -56.64 -32.28 -35.09
C LYS A 2 -57.29 -30.96 -34.60
N THR A 3 -58.36 -31.07 -33.81
CA THR A 3 -59.25 -29.96 -33.45
C THR A 3 -58.82 -29.25 -32.17
N ASP A 4 -58.05 -29.92 -31.32
CA ASP A 4 -57.69 -29.45 -29.98
C ASP A 4 -56.49 -28.48 -30.01
N GLU A 5 -55.60 -28.64 -30.99
CA GLU A 5 -54.38 -27.82 -31.15
C GLU A 5 -54.68 -26.37 -31.56
N ASN A 6 -55.79 -26.17 -32.27
CA ASN A 6 -56.25 -24.85 -32.68
C ASN A 6 -56.80 -24.03 -31.49
N LYS A 7 -57.46 -24.71 -30.54
CA LYS A 7 -57.99 -24.10 -29.32
C LYS A 7 -56.86 -23.70 -28.37
N LEU A 8 -55.85 -24.56 -28.21
CA LEU A 8 -54.67 -24.27 -27.39
C LEU A 8 -53.95 -23.00 -27.86
N LYS A 9 -53.71 -22.85 -29.17
CA LYS A 9 -53.10 -21.64 -29.75
C LYS A 9 -53.91 -20.36 -29.49
N LYS A 10 -55.24 -20.44 -29.52
CA LYS A 10 -56.13 -19.30 -29.22
C LYS A 10 -56.04 -18.86 -27.76
N ILE A 11 -55.85 -19.81 -26.84
CA ILE A 11 -55.74 -19.55 -25.39
C ILE A 11 -54.33 -19.01 -25.04
N THR A 12 -53.30 -19.42 -25.78
CA THR A 12 -51.93 -18.91 -25.58
C THR A 12 -51.70 -17.53 -26.22
N GLN A 13 -52.55 -17.11 -27.16
CA GLN A 13 -52.37 -15.85 -27.90
C GLN A 13 -52.76 -14.61 -27.08
N GLU A 14 -53.73 -14.73 -26.19
CA GLU A 14 -54.11 -13.66 -25.27
C GLU A 14 -53.51 -13.94 -23.89
N ASN A 15 -52.67 -13.02 -23.41
CA ASN A 15 -52.08 -13.13 -22.08
C ASN A 15 -53.21 -13.13 -21.02
N PRO A 16 -53.42 -14.23 -20.27
CA PRO A 16 -54.47 -14.31 -19.25
C PRO A 16 -54.16 -13.45 -18.02
N PHE A 17 -52.92 -12.98 -17.87
CA PHE A 17 -52.49 -12.05 -16.82
C PHE A 17 -52.41 -10.63 -17.38
N ARG A 18 -53.56 -10.04 -17.70
CA ARG A 18 -53.66 -8.62 -18.07
C ARG A 18 -54.21 -7.83 -16.89
N VAL A 19 -53.49 -6.77 -16.52
CA VAL A 19 -53.99 -5.82 -15.51
C VAL A 19 -55.12 -4.99 -16.11
N PRO A 20 -56.17 -4.63 -15.32
CA PRO A 20 -57.15 -3.64 -15.74
C PRO A 20 -56.48 -2.30 -16.08
N GLU A 21 -57.06 -1.58 -17.04
CA GLU A 21 -56.60 -0.24 -17.40
C GLU A 21 -56.63 0.67 -16.15
N GLY A 22 -55.52 1.37 -15.86
CA GLY A 22 -55.39 2.23 -14.68
C GLY A 22 -54.97 1.55 -13.37
N TYR A 23 -54.87 0.20 -13.29
CA TYR A 23 -54.51 -0.49 -12.02
C TYR A 23 -53.11 -0.14 -11.48
N MET A 24 -52.16 0.09 -12.39
CA MET A 24 -50.79 0.48 -12.04
C MET A 24 -50.61 2.01 -12.02
N GLU A 25 -51.67 2.78 -12.27
CA GLU A 25 -51.62 4.24 -12.31
C GLU A 25 -51.35 4.77 -10.89
N GLY A 26 -50.23 5.48 -10.71
CA GLY A 26 -49.84 6.04 -9.42
C GLY A 26 -49.15 5.07 -8.45
N LEU A 27 -48.99 3.77 -8.79
CA LEU A 27 -48.25 2.81 -7.96
C LEU A 27 -46.83 3.31 -7.66
N THR A 28 -46.12 3.80 -8.68
CA THR A 28 -44.77 4.34 -8.54
C THR A 28 -44.73 5.53 -7.56
N SER A 29 -45.71 6.44 -7.66
CA SER A 29 -45.81 7.59 -6.75
C SER A 29 -46.09 7.16 -5.32
N GLN A 30 -46.93 6.14 -5.14
CA GLN A 30 -47.24 5.58 -3.83
C GLN A 30 -46.06 4.82 -3.22
N ILE A 31 -45.31 4.07 -4.02
CA ILE A 31 -44.05 3.43 -3.62
C ILE A 31 -43.04 4.51 -3.20
N MET A 32 -42.84 5.54 -4.03
CA MET A 32 -41.89 6.61 -3.73
C MET A 32 -42.26 7.38 -2.45
N LYS A 33 -43.56 7.55 -2.17
CA LYS A 33 -44.06 8.15 -0.92
C LYS A 33 -43.82 7.26 0.31
N GLN A 34 -43.77 5.95 0.13
CA GLN A 34 -43.55 4.98 1.20
C GLN A 34 -42.08 4.66 1.43
N ILE A 35 -41.21 4.95 0.46
CA ILE A 35 -39.78 4.90 0.66
C ILE A 35 -39.46 6.01 1.68
N PRO A 36 -38.95 5.66 2.88
CA PRO A 36 -38.48 6.67 3.80
C PRO A 36 -37.44 7.51 3.07
N GLU A 37 -37.53 8.84 3.18
CA GLU A 37 -36.43 9.70 2.78
C GLU A 37 -35.22 9.23 3.58
N ILE A 38 -34.35 8.45 2.94
CA ILE A 38 -33.07 8.07 3.52
C ILE A 38 -32.37 9.40 3.62
N GLU A 39 -32.44 10.01 4.80
CA GLU A 39 -31.59 11.12 5.20
C GLU A 39 -30.18 10.66 4.85
N LYS A 40 -29.65 11.15 3.72
CA LYS A 40 -28.23 11.01 3.45
C LYS A 40 -27.59 11.60 4.68
N PRO A 41 -26.88 10.83 5.52
CA PRO A 41 -26.16 11.43 6.62
C PRO A 41 -25.31 12.50 5.96
N GLU A 42 -25.56 13.78 6.30
CA GLU A 42 -24.75 14.88 5.83
C GLU A 42 -23.33 14.46 6.14
N ALA A 43 -22.54 14.23 5.08
CA ALA A 43 -21.23 13.62 5.21
C ALA A 43 -20.46 14.47 6.21
N GLU A 44 -20.30 13.96 7.44
CA GLU A 44 -19.55 14.64 8.48
C GLU A 44 -18.21 14.97 7.86
N SER A 45 -17.99 16.26 7.58
CA SER A 45 -16.79 16.70 6.90
C SER A 45 -15.67 16.45 7.90
N ILE A 46 -14.98 15.33 7.70
CA ILE A 46 -13.79 14.97 8.45
C ILE A 46 -12.89 16.21 8.40
N SER A 47 -12.71 16.85 9.55
CA SER A 47 -11.98 18.10 9.63
C SER A 47 -10.57 17.85 9.11
N TRP A 48 -10.07 18.72 8.23
CA TRP A 48 -8.73 18.62 7.62
C TRP A 48 -7.60 18.43 8.67
N ILE A 49 -7.88 18.82 9.92
CA ILE A 49 -7.04 18.66 11.10
C ILE A 49 -6.77 17.18 11.43
N GLU A 50 -7.73 16.27 11.23
CA GLU A 50 -7.58 14.83 11.51
C GLU A 50 -6.40 14.23 10.72
N ARG A 51 -6.21 14.73 9.50
CA ARG A 51 -5.15 14.29 8.58
C ARG A 51 -3.78 14.88 8.91
N LEU A 52 -3.77 15.98 9.68
CA LEU A 52 -2.54 16.66 10.12
C LEU A 52 -2.05 16.18 11.49
N ARG A 53 -2.89 15.48 12.27
CA ARG A 53 -2.50 14.84 13.54
C ARG A 53 -1.19 14.04 13.44
N PRO A 54 -1.00 13.11 12.47
CA PRO A 54 0.26 12.37 12.36
C PRO A 54 1.47 13.25 12.04
N PHE A 55 1.30 14.31 11.25
CA PHE A 55 2.38 15.22 10.90
C PHE A 55 2.81 16.11 12.07
N ILE A 56 1.89 16.46 12.98
CA ILE A 56 2.21 17.24 14.18
C ILE A 56 3.11 16.43 15.12
N TYR A 57 2.87 15.12 15.28
CA TYR A 57 3.76 14.24 16.07
C TYR A 57 5.16 14.16 15.44
N LEU A 58 5.23 14.03 14.11
CA LEU A 58 6.49 14.03 13.39
C LEU A 58 7.24 15.36 13.56
N ALA A 59 6.54 16.49 13.42
CA ALA A 59 7.11 17.82 13.62
C ALA A 59 7.63 18.02 15.05
N ALA A 60 6.91 17.53 16.07
CA ALA A 60 7.35 17.57 17.45
C ALA A 60 8.63 16.74 17.67
N MET A 61 8.73 15.56 17.04
CA MET A 61 9.92 14.71 17.13
C MET A 61 11.13 15.37 16.46
N PHE A 62 10.95 15.96 15.26
CA PHE A 62 11.99 16.73 14.59
C PHE A 62 12.40 17.98 15.37
N ALA A 63 11.45 18.68 15.99
CA ALA A 63 11.76 19.81 16.85
C ALA A 63 12.55 19.38 18.08
N GLY A 64 12.19 18.26 18.71
CA GLY A 64 12.91 17.69 19.86
C GLY A 64 14.33 17.26 19.51
N LEU A 65 14.49 16.49 18.43
CA LEU A 65 15.81 16.06 17.94
C LEU A 65 16.65 17.25 17.45
N GLY A 66 16.05 18.18 16.70
CA GLY A 66 16.73 19.38 16.21
C GLY A 66 17.20 20.31 17.32
N LEU A 67 16.39 20.50 18.37
CA LEU A 67 16.80 21.24 19.57
C LEU A 67 17.88 20.49 20.35
N PHE A 68 17.78 19.17 20.46
CA PHE A 68 18.79 18.33 21.09
C PHE A 68 20.14 18.46 20.38
N PHE A 69 20.16 18.30 19.05
CA PHE A 69 21.36 18.52 18.24
C PHE A 69 21.87 19.95 18.39
N ARG A 70 21.00 20.97 18.29
CA ARG A 70 21.43 22.38 18.46
C ARG A 70 22.00 22.66 19.85
N ALA A 71 21.50 22.03 20.90
CA ALA A 71 22.04 22.20 22.25
C ALA A 71 23.41 21.51 22.38
N VAL A 72 23.55 20.28 21.91
CA VAL A 72 24.81 19.52 21.97
C VAL A 72 25.88 20.15 21.07
N THR A 73 25.55 20.49 19.83
CA THR A 73 26.51 21.12 18.91
C THR A 73 26.92 22.50 19.38
N PHE A 74 26.04 23.30 20.01
CA PHE A 74 26.45 24.60 20.53
C PHE A 74 27.41 24.52 21.73
N LEU A 75 27.44 23.40 22.46
CA LEU A 75 28.49 23.14 23.46
C LEU A 75 29.80 22.64 22.81
N ASP A 76 29.76 21.88 21.73
CA ASP A 76 30.94 21.37 21.00
C ASP A 76 31.57 22.36 20.00
N ASP A 77 30.78 23.32 19.49
CA ASP A 77 31.17 24.29 18.45
C ASP A 77 31.92 25.50 19.04
N ALA A 78 32.00 25.61 20.37
CA ALA A 78 32.89 26.59 21.01
C ALA A 78 34.39 26.24 20.83
N ASP A 79 34.72 24.98 20.52
CA ASP A 79 36.10 24.50 20.42
C ASP A 79 36.56 24.13 19.00
N ASN A 80 35.68 24.15 17.98
CA ASN A 80 36.00 23.60 16.66
C ASN A 80 35.73 24.54 15.47
N THR A 81 36.17 25.79 15.55
CA THR A 81 36.30 26.64 14.35
C THR A 81 37.62 26.40 13.61
N PHE A 82 38.01 25.17 13.30
CA PHE A 82 39.14 24.91 12.40
C PHE A 82 38.98 23.61 11.60
N ALA A 83 39.32 23.70 10.33
CA ALA A 83 39.44 22.62 9.34
C ALA A 83 38.14 22.15 8.66
N THR A 84 37.57 23.05 7.85
CA THR A 84 37.04 22.62 6.55
C THR A 84 38.22 22.21 5.67
N ASP A 85 38.53 20.92 5.58
CA ASP A 85 39.29 20.44 4.42
C ASP A 85 38.80 19.05 3.98
N THR A 86 38.19 19.09 2.79
CA THR A 86 38.19 18.07 1.74
C THR A 86 38.21 16.59 2.12
N LEU A 87 37.12 15.88 1.78
CA LEU A 87 37.09 14.74 0.84
C LEU A 87 35.72 14.04 0.91
N LEU A 88 34.80 14.45 0.03
CA LEU A 88 33.56 13.73 -0.23
C LEU A 88 33.85 12.55 -1.18
N VAL A 89 33.60 11.32 -0.72
CA VAL A 89 33.44 10.13 -1.58
C VAL A 89 31.97 9.74 -1.55
N SER A 90 31.29 9.91 -2.69
CA SER A 90 29.90 9.48 -2.86
C SER A 90 29.87 8.06 -3.39
N SER A 91 29.47 7.09 -2.56
CA SER A 91 29.07 5.75 -3.01
C SER A 91 27.57 5.56 -2.78
N ASN A 92 26.83 5.39 -3.86
CA ASN A 92 25.41 5.07 -3.84
C ASN A 92 25.24 3.57 -3.60
N THR A 93 25.01 3.15 -2.36
CA THR A 93 24.64 1.77 -2.00
C THR A 93 23.32 1.77 -1.23
N PRO A 94 22.38 0.85 -1.55
CA PRO A 94 21.04 0.83 -0.96
C PRO A 94 21.08 0.56 0.56
N ASP A 95 20.15 1.22 1.28
CA ASP A 95 19.96 1.26 2.75
C ASP A 95 19.93 -0.09 3.50
N PHE A 96 19.93 -1.22 2.80
CA PHE A 96 20.12 -2.54 3.43
C PHE A 96 21.57 -2.71 3.93
N SER A 97 22.55 -2.00 3.38
CA SER A 97 23.96 -2.16 3.75
C SER A 97 24.40 -1.36 4.97
N LEU A 98 23.59 -0.44 5.50
CA LEU A 98 23.97 0.35 6.68
C LEU A 98 23.91 -0.49 7.98
N GLY A 99 23.26 -1.66 7.94
CA GLY A 99 23.36 -2.70 8.98
C GLY A 99 24.48 -3.72 8.76
N ILE A 100 25.12 -3.74 7.58
CA ILE A 100 26.18 -4.71 7.24
C ILE A 100 27.56 -4.21 7.70
N THR A 101 27.77 -2.90 7.82
CA THR A 101 29.05 -2.35 8.28
C THR A 101 29.25 -2.43 9.80
N SER A 102 28.17 -2.66 10.55
CA SER A 102 28.25 -3.01 11.97
C SER A 102 28.36 -4.52 12.08
N ASN A 103 29.53 -5.02 12.48
CA ASN A 103 29.81 -6.42 12.83
C ASN A 103 29.07 -6.88 14.11
N GLU A 104 27.87 -6.36 14.34
CA GLU A 104 26.94 -6.74 15.40
C GLU A 104 25.58 -7.01 14.73
N ALA A 105 25.16 -8.27 14.75
CA ALA A 105 23.87 -8.80 14.29
C ALA A 105 23.76 -9.33 12.84
N LEU A 106 24.79 -10.02 12.34
CA LEU A 106 24.54 -11.15 11.43
C LEU A 106 24.11 -12.34 12.30
N SER A 107 23.00 -12.99 11.98
CA SER A 107 22.57 -14.20 12.69
C SER A 107 23.47 -15.37 12.27
N ASP A 108 23.67 -16.38 13.12
CA ASP A 108 24.47 -17.59 12.77
C ASP A 108 23.99 -18.21 11.43
N ASP A 109 22.68 -18.13 11.14
CA ASP A 109 22.07 -18.59 9.89
C ASP A 109 22.57 -17.81 8.66
N ASP A 110 22.86 -16.51 8.81
CA ASP A 110 23.36 -15.65 7.72
C ASP A 110 24.84 -15.93 7.42
N GLU A 111 25.64 -16.27 8.44
CA GLU A 111 27.05 -16.66 8.26
C GLU A 111 27.16 -17.99 7.49
N GLU A 112 26.35 -18.99 7.82
CA GLU A 112 26.31 -20.27 7.10
C GLU A 112 25.91 -20.07 5.63
N TYR A 113 24.95 -19.18 5.37
CA TYR A 113 24.54 -18.85 4.00
C TYR A 113 25.65 -18.17 3.20
N LEU A 114 26.43 -17.28 3.82
CA LEU A 114 27.57 -16.63 3.15
C LEU A 114 28.70 -17.62 2.85
N ASP A 115 29.02 -18.52 3.78
CA ASP A 115 30.02 -19.58 3.56
C ASP A 115 29.59 -20.53 2.44
N TYR A 116 28.30 -20.90 2.37
CA TYR A 116 27.76 -21.70 1.28
C TYR A 116 27.93 -21.02 -0.10
N LEU A 117 27.62 -19.73 -0.18
CA LEU A 117 27.80 -18.96 -1.42
C LEU A 117 29.28 -18.86 -1.81
N GLU A 118 30.17 -18.59 -0.85
CA GLU A 118 31.61 -18.52 -1.10
C GLU A 118 32.15 -19.86 -1.63
N ASN A 119 31.77 -20.97 -1.00
CA ASN A 119 32.14 -22.32 -1.43
C ASN A 119 31.63 -22.64 -2.85
N GLN A 120 30.43 -22.18 -3.21
CA GLN A 120 29.89 -22.36 -4.57
C GLN A 120 30.67 -21.53 -5.61
N TYR A 121 31.01 -20.28 -5.28
CA TYR A 121 31.77 -19.40 -6.18
C TYR A 121 33.22 -19.85 -6.34
N THR A 122 33.90 -20.23 -5.26
CA THR A 122 35.27 -20.74 -5.31
C THR A 122 35.35 -22.01 -6.14
N ALA A 123 34.39 -22.94 -5.99
CA ALA A 123 34.31 -24.14 -6.82
C ALA A 123 34.13 -23.80 -8.31
N ALA A 124 33.27 -22.82 -8.65
CA ALA A 124 33.08 -22.37 -10.03
C ALA A 124 34.34 -21.70 -10.60
N LEU A 125 35.06 -20.91 -9.79
CA LEU A 125 36.29 -20.23 -10.19
C LEU A 125 37.42 -21.24 -10.48
N ILE A 126 37.57 -22.24 -9.59
CA ILE A 126 38.52 -23.34 -9.77
C ILE A 126 38.16 -24.16 -11.00
N GLN A 127 36.87 -24.39 -11.25
CA GLN A 127 36.41 -25.13 -12.43
C GLN A 127 36.65 -24.36 -13.73
N ASP A 128 36.47 -23.05 -13.74
CA ASP A 128 36.76 -22.20 -14.90
C ASP A 128 38.27 -22.17 -15.18
N GLU A 129 39.11 -22.10 -14.14
CA GLU A 129 40.58 -22.18 -14.29
C GLU A 129 41.04 -23.55 -14.81
N LEU A 130 40.46 -24.66 -14.30
CA LEU A 130 40.72 -26.02 -14.81
C LEU A 130 40.27 -26.23 -16.26
N ASN A 131 39.18 -25.56 -16.70
CA ASN A 131 38.69 -25.65 -18.07
C ASN A 131 39.38 -24.67 -19.02
N SER A 132 40.14 -23.71 -18.50
CA SER A 132 40.85 -22.68 -19.26
C SER A 132 42.33 -23.02 -19.51
N GLU A 133 42.83 -24.14 -18.99
CA GLU A 133 44.15 -24.67 -19.30
C GLU A 133 44.09 -25.53 -20.59
N PRO A 134 44.94 -25.29 -21.61
CA PRO A 134 44.92 -26.00 -22.91
C PRO A 134 45.45 -27.44 -22.87
#